data_AF-A0A3D3J3U1-F1
#
_entry.id   AF-A0A3D3J3U1-F1
#
_cell.length_a   1.000
_cell.length_b   1.000
_cell.length_c   1.000
_cell.angle_alpha   90.00
_cell.angle_beta   90.00
_cell.angle_gamma   90.00
#
_symmetry.space_group_name_H-M   'P 1'
#
loop_
_entity.id
_entity.type
_entity.pdbx_description
1 polymer ?
#
loop_
_entity_poly.entity_id
_entity_poly.type
_entity_poly.pdbx_seq_one_letter_code
_entity_poly.pdbx_strand_id
1 'polypeptide(L)'
;MTRKKSLTALMVSISVLALLTGCKDKKEPVLPEPKPQTEETGEAKKTDTDTVDNNAEAAEEKDKEESVTELNHKARKAFMAFASDEQLCVSDIDEPGYFSKGNRYSLSDIIDNYLKIENQYVGDDPVELYDATYAYIDCGMDEKIEMALNLNYGMSGFGNYSQRIYLFKLVDDEVHLFADDFYGYRTFLEINEYGYVKKHGAGGANIYGWDIYYFDKDCNRIYLYGVNEHMGLEYPRIPKYYIKGGYSRSDYPDDDPAEDNDGYEVYAANFSECPSVDDPDADFYELFYKDNMYAFCDHNGNPVRPDRDMTEFYDEEGIKWYDYDELNEMLDKHEEELGVTDKLKNADEADFDSLIDEGILKHNYSREDVEESQEDESYDIVETIHVSDVEVKPFISSMADKDHSYNKVTLKQVSCTENDITDDEDWFRRAGFNPPGNDASDDQYNYVLTGDKGYGTMSVVEINDVETGKLKYRFDFSDLLYAKGYEGNDFVERGVRHCFITDDYLYVNLYHSTYAESCPDNAFMMCIDINTGETVWVSEKLTSNSCNFVRWGDNIITGYGFTAEDDYIYILNRFTGEVTEKIKVKKSPDYFAFVDDEIWVRTYSYDYVFKIQDEKKEGNQ
;
A
#
# COMPACT_ATOMS: atom_id res chain seq x y z
N MET A 1 -51.55 -5.45 30.77
CA MET A 1 -52.88 -4.81 30.92
C MET A 1 -52.91 -3.54 30.09
N THR A 2 -54.05 -3.21 29.50
CA THR A 2 -54.25 -2.13 28.52
C THR A 2 -54.55 -0.78 29.17
N ARG A 3 -54.05 0.32 28.58
CA ARG A 3 -54.82 1.56 28.43
C ARG A 3 -54.46 2.32 27.15
N LYS A 4 -55.48 2.88 26.50
CA LYS A 4 -55.44 3.36 25.11
C LYS A 4 -55.10 4.85 25.01
N LYS A 5 -54.32 5.16 23.97
CA LYS A 5 -54.53 6.16 22.91
C LYS A 5 -55.52 7.31 23.15
N SER A 6 -55.08 8.53 22.84
CA SER A 6 -55.86 9.51 22.06
C SER A 6 -54.96 10.65 21.55
N LEU A 7 -54.68 10.70 20.24
CA LEU A 7 -54.55 11.98 19.54
C LEU A 7 -55.21 11.87 18.16
N THR A 8 -55.82 12.98 17.77
CA THR A 8 -56.92 13.13 16.81
C THR A 8 -56.49 12.98 15.35
N ALA A 9 -57.37 12.44 14.50
CA ALA A 9 -57.41 12.74 13.06
C ALA A 9 -57.89 14.21 12.85
N LEU A 10 -58.04 14.83 11.67
CA LEU A 10 -58.23 14.37 10.30
C LEU A 10 -58.09 15.63 9.39
N MET A 11 -57.50 15.52 8.19
CA MET A 11 -58.15 15.96 6.94
C MET A 11 -57.26 15.69 5.72
N VAL A 12 -57.67 14.71 4.94
CA VAL A 12 -57.31 14.55 3.52
C VAL A 12 -58.25 15.44 2.70
N SER A 13 -57.74 16.12 1.67
CA SER A 13 -58.57 16.63 0.57
C SER A 13 -58.17 15.95 -0.74
N ILE A 14 -59.10 15.14 -1.27
CA ILE A 14 -59.01 14.41 -2.54
C ILE A 14 -59.31 15.35 -3.70
N SER A 15 -58.59 15.17 -4.82
CA SER A 15 -59.07 15.51 -6.16
C SER A 15 -58.55 14.48 -7.18
N VAL A 16 -59.41 13.55 -7.59
CA VAL A 16 -59.16 12.58 -8.69
C VAL A 16 -60.41 12.52 -9.57
N LEU A 17 -60.21 12.06 -10.82
CA LEU A 17 -61.17 11.87 -11.94
C LEU A 17 -61.42 13.14 -12.81
N ALA A 18 -61.55 13.01 -14.13
CA ALA A 18 -61.89 11.83 -14.95
C ALA A 18 -61.10 11.81 -16.31
N LEU A 19 -60.60 10.65 -16.81
CA LEU A 19 -61.26 9.67 -17.75
C LEU A 19 -61.67 10.27 -19.12
N LEU A 20 -61.52 9.67 -20.32
CA LEU A 20 -61.03 8.37 -20.85
C LEU A 20 -60.13 8.65 -22.10
N THR A 21 -59.53 7.73 -22.88
CA THR A 21 -59.51 6.25 -23.11
C THR A 21 -58.03 5.84 -23.37
N GLY A 22 -57.58 4.57 -23.57
CA GLY A 22 -58.18 3.24 -23.77
C GLY A 22 -57.06 2.24 -24.16
N CYS A 23 -57.25 0.94 -23.99
CA CYS A 23 -56.15 -0.06 -23.95
C CYS A 23 -55.56 -0.46 -25.32
N LYS A 24 -54.27 -0.83 -25.37
CA LYS A 24 -53.73 -2.20 -25.60
C LYS A 24 -52.41 -2.29 -26.41
N ASP A 25 -51.62 -3.27 -25.97
CA ASP A 25 -50.62 -4.10 -26.68
C ASP A 25 -49.21 -3.54 -26.98
N LYS A 26 -48.22 -4.40 -26.69
CA LYS A 26 -46.76 -4.20 -26.75
C LYS A 26 -46.24 -4.02 -28.19
N LYS A 27 -45.11 -3.31 -28.34
CA LYS A 27 -44.03 -3.63 -29.30
C LYS A 27 -42.73 -2.89 -28.96
N GLU A 28 -41.60 -3.53 -29.24
CA GLU A 28 -40.23 -3.00 -29.04
C GLU A 28 -39.91 -1.84 -30.00
N PRO A 29 -38.95 -0.96 -29.66
CA PRO A 29 -38.41 0.02 -30.58
C PRO A 29 -37.47 -0.65 -31.59
N VAL A 30 -37.60 -0.29 -32.87
CA VAL A 30 -36.76 -0.79 -33.97
C VAL A 30 -35.78 0.30 -34.39
N LEU A 31 -34.50 -0.03 -34.49
CA LEU A 31 -33.43 0.83 -34.99
C LEU A 31 -33.63 1.19 -36.48
N PRO A 32 -33.30 2.42 -36.92
CA PRO A 32 -33.34 2.79 -38.33
C PRO A 32 -32.06 2.39 -39.08
N GLU A 33 -32.21 1.68 -40.21
CA GLU A 33 -31.10 1.32 -41.11
C GLU A 33 -30.53 2.52 -41.90
N PRO A 34 -29.22 2.53 -42.23
CA PRO A 34 -28.59 3.58 -43.03
C PRO A 34 -28.87 3.42 -44.54
N LYS A 35 -28.78 4.53 -45.29
CA LYS A 35 -28.85 4.53 -46.76
C LYS A 35 -27.47 4.81 -47.38
N PRO A 36 -27.02 4.03 -48.39
CA PRO A 36 -25.71 4.18 -49.03
C PRO A 36 -25.78 5.03 -50.31
N GLN A 37 -24.64 5.63 -50.71
CA GLN A 37 -24.20 6.01 -52.09
C GLN A 37 -23.02 7.02 -51.99
N THR A 38 -21.98 7.03 -52.83
CA THR A 38 -21.40 6.06 -53.78
C THR A 38 -19.98 6.53 -54.10
N GLU A 39 -19.01 5.63 -54.32
CA GLU A 39 -17.76 5.97 -54.99
C GLU A 39 -17.97 6.09 -56.51
N GLU A 40 -17.30 7.02 -57.18
CA GLU A 40 -16.78 6.77 -58.53
C GLU A 40 -15.56 7.64 -58.88
N THR A 41 -14.79 7.18 -59.86
CA THR A 41 -13.37 7.50 -60.10
C THR A 41 -13.13 8.52 -61.23
N GLY A 42 -11.91 9.09 -61.33
CA GLY A 42 -11.45 9.71 -62.60
C GLY A 42 -10.19 10.58 -62.54
N GLU A 43 -9.11 10.15 -63.22
CA GLU A 43 -7.84 10.89 -63.33
C GLU A 43 -7.79 11.99 -64.43
N ALA A 44 -7.13 13.10 -64.09
CA ALA A 44 -6.17 13.89 -64.88
C ALA A 44 -6.37 14.24 -66.39
N LYS A 45 -6.40 15.55 -66.72
CA LYS A 45 -5.22 16.26 -67.32
C LYS A 45 -5.44 17.77 -67.62
N LYS A 46 -4.36 18.55 -67.34
CA LYS A 46 -3.83 19.77 -68.02
C LYS A 46 -4.72 20.58 -68.99
N THR A 47 -4.73 21.91 -68.86
CA THR A 47 -3.81 22.82 -69.62
C THR A 47 -3.83 24.28 -69.12
N ASP A 48 -2.74 24.98 -69.44
CA ASP A 48 -2.34 26.36 -69.09
C ASP A 48 -3.30 27.49 -69.54
N THR A 49 -3.34 28.63 -68.82
CA THR A 49 -2.70 29.91 -69.26
C THR A 49 -2.99 31.11 -68.33
N ASP A 50 -2.07 32.09 -68.41
CA ASP A 50 -1.90 33.33 -67.63
C ASP A 50 -3.08 34.35 -67.63
N THR A 51 -3.28 35.11 -66.53
CA THR A 51 -2.90 36.56 -66.39
C THR A 51 -3.59 37.34 -65.23
N VAL A 52 -2.76 37.86 -64.32
CA VAL A 52 -2.64 39.28 -63.86
C VAL A 52 -3.85 40.08 -63.27
N ASP A 53 -3.65 40.54 -62.03
CA ASP A 53 -4.13 41.73 -61.28
C ASP A 53 -5.61 42.20 -61.30
N ASN A 54 -6.27 42.20 -60.12
CA ASN A 54 -6.28 43.35 -59.19
C ASN A 54 -7.26 43.21 -58.00
N ASN A 55 -6.86 43.79 -56.86
CA ASN A 55 -7.60 44.10 -55.63
C ASN A 55 -9.15 44.04 -55.64
N ALA A 56 -9.70 43.33 -54.65
CA ALA A 56 -10.78 43.86 -53.80
C ALA A 56 -10.73 43.19 -52.42
N GLU A 57 -10.88 43.99 -51.36
CA GLU A 57 -11.02 43.49 -49.99
C GLU A 57 -12.34 42.71 -49.85
N ALA A 58 -12.26 41.46 -49.44
CA ALA A 58 -13.35 40.74 -48.82
C ALA A 58 -12.74 39.95 -47.65
N ALA A 59 -13.14 40.27 -46.43
CA ALA A 59 -12.71 39.55 -45.25
C ALA A 59 -13.32 38.15 -45.28
N GLU A 60 -12.51 37.15 -45.59
CA GLU A 60 -12.81 35.77 -45.19
C GLU A 60 -12.40 35.64 -43.71
N GLU A 61 -13.37 35.77 -42.80
CA GLU A 61 -13.34 35.04 -41.54
C GLU A 61 -13.41 33.54 -41.91
N LYS A 62 -12.23 32.97 -42.15
CA LYS A 62 -11.99 31.54 -42.04
C LYS A 62 -11.51 31.32 -40.63
N ASP A 63 -12.35 30.70 -39.81
CA ASP A 63 -11.93 30.07 -38.58
C ASP A 63 -10.74 29.18 -38.90
N LYS A 64 -9.58 29.55 -38.37
CA LYS A 64 -8.41 28.67 -38.38
C LYS A 64 -8.63 27.69 -37.25
N GLU A 65 -9.03 26.49 -37.61
CA GLU A 65 -8.99 25.33 -36.72
C GLU A 65 -7.58 25.25 -36.13
N GLU A 66 -7.46 25.46 -34.81
CA GLU A 66 -6.17 25.46 -34.10
C GLU A 66 -5.57 24.04 -34.17
N SER A 67 -4.26 23.92 -34.39
CA SER A 67 -3.64 22.60 -34.44
C SER A 67 -3.60 21.97 -33.04
N VAL A 68 -3.63 20.64 -32.95
CA VAL A 68 -3.52 19.90 -31.67
C VAL A 68 -2.29 20.34 -30.86
N THR A 69 -1.17 20.62 -31.53
CA THR A 69 0.04 21.16 -30.87
C THR A 69 -0.16 22.56 -30.27
N GLU A 70 -0.92 23.44 -30.94
CA GLU A 70 -1.26 24.77 -30.42
C GLU A 70 -2.26 24.67 -29.26
N LEU A 71 -3.28 23.82 -29.38
CA LEU A 71 -4.24 23.51 -28.31
C LEU A 71 -3.53 22.97 -27.06
N ASN A 72 -2.65 22.00 -27.21
CA ASN A 72 -1.91 21.42 -26.08
C ASN A 72 -0.93 22.42 -25.45
N HIS A 73 -0.32 23.32 -26.24
CA HIS A 73 0.50 24.40 -25.69
C HIS A 73 -0.35 25.41 -24.87
N LYS A 74 -1.58 25.69 -25.34
CA LYS A 74 -2.57 26.54 -24.66
C LYS A 74 -3.02 25.89 -23.34
N ALA A 75 -3.34 24.60 -23.38
CA ALA A 75 -3.76 23.78 -22.25
C ALA A 75 -2.70 23.76 -21.13
N ARG A 76 -1.45 23.35 -21.42
CA ARG A 76 -0.34 23.38 -20.43
C ARG A 76 -0.22 24.74 -19.74
N LYS A 77 -0.28 25.82 -20.52
CA LYS A 77 -0.16 27.18 -20.00
C LYS A 77 -1.34 27.56 -19.09
N ALA A 78 -2.56 27.19 -19.44
CA ALA A 78 -3.76 27.46 -18.63
C ALA A 78 -3.78 26.62 -17.35
N PHE A 79 -3.40 25.34 -17.43
CA PHE A 79 -3.28 24.45 -16.28
C PHE A 79 -2.23 24.93 -15.27
N MET A 80 -1.04 25.34 -15.73
CA MET A 80 -0.01 25.91 -14.85
C MET A 80 -0.39 27.28 -14.29
N ALA A 81 -1.14 28.10 -15.04
CA ALA A 81 -1.71 29.34 -14.52
C ALA A 81 -2.76 29.07 -13.42
N PHE A 82 -3.55 28.01 -13.55
CA PHE A 82 -4.48 27.56 -12.52
C PHE A 82 -3.77 27.01 -11.27
N ALA A 83 -2.77 26.13 -11.46
CA ALA A 83 -1.95 25.60 -10.36
C ALA A 83 -1.19 26.70 -9.59
N SER A 84 -0.86 27.80 -10.26
CA SER A 84 -0.27 29.01 -9.67
C SER A 84 -1.29 30.00 -9.06
N ASP A 85 -2.58 29.65 -8.94
CA ASP A 85 -3.69 30.55 -8.55
C ASP A 85 -3.80 31.85 -9.39
N GLU A 86 -3.25 31.88 -10.61
CA GLU A 86 -3.36 33.02 -11.55
C GLU A 86 -4.63 32.94 -12.42
N GLN A 87 -5.18 31.73 -12.56
CA GLN A 87 -6.44 31.43 -13.21
C GLN A 87 -7.33 30.60 -12.27
N LEU A 88 -8.65 30.71 -12.41
CA LEU A 88 -9.62 29.87 -11.71
C LEU A 88 -10.10 28.77 -12.64
N CYS A 89 -10.38 27.58 -12.11
CA CYS A 89 -11.16 26.57 -12.81
C CYS A 89 -12.67 26.87 -12.68
N VAL A 90 -13.48 26.25 -13.55
CA VAL A 90 -14.93 26.08 -13.39
C VAL A 90 -15.18 24.64 -12.95
N SER A 91 -16.00 24.42 -11.93
CA SER A 91 -16.42 23.05 -11.56
C SER A 91 -17.53 22.57 -12.48
N ASP A 92 -17.34 21.46 -13.18
CA ASP A 92 -18.41 20.76 -13.89
C ASP A 92 -19.06 19.63 -13.07
N ILE A 93 -18.52 19.32 -11.90
CA ILE A 93 -19.09 18.37 -10.93
C ILE A 93 -19.80 19.09 -9.77
N ASP A 94 -20.70 18.35 -9.11
CA ASP A 94 -21.30 18.69 -7.83
C ASP A 94 -20.84 17.64 -6.81
N GLU A 95 -19.98 18.04 -5.87
CA GLU A 95 -19.44 17.15 -4.83
C GLU A 95 -19.81 17.73 -3.45
N PRO A 96 -20.77 17.15 -2.71
CA PRO A 96 -21.42 17.78 -1.56
C PRO A 96 -20.47 18.27 -0.45
N GLY A 97 -20.30 19.58 -0.38
CA GLY A 97 -19.47 20.27 0.61
C GLY A 97 -18.18 20.82 0.02
N TYR A 98 -17.58 20.13 -0.95
CA TYR A 98 -16.31 20.51 -1.58
C TYR A 98 -16.53 21.46 -2.76
N PHE A 99 -17.36 21.07 -3.74
CA PHE A 99 -17.58 21.85 -4.98
C PHE A 99 -19.07 21.99 -5.34
N SER A 100 -19.38 22.89 -6.27
CA SER A 100 -20.72 22.94 -6.89
C SER A 100 -20.63 23.38 -8.34
N LYS A 101 -21.43 22.76 -9.20
CA LYS A 101 -21.38 22.91 -10.65
C LYS A 101 -21.63 24.34 -11.08
N GLY A 102 -20.74 24.86 -11.93
CA GLY A 102 -20.74 26.23 -12.44
C GLY A 102 -20.11 27.28 -11.52
N ASN A 103 -19.69 26.92 -10.30
CA ASN A 103 -18.85 27.79 -9.47
C ASN A 103 -17.40 27.77 -9.97
N ARG A 104 -16.62 28.74 -9.49
CA ARG A 104 -15.19 28.88 -9.82
C ARG A 104 -14.34 28.79 -8.57
N TYR A 105 -13.20 28.13 -8.71
CA TYR A 105 -12.27 27.82 -7.63
C TYR A 105 -10.84 28.05 -8.11
N SER A 106 -9.99 28.57 -7.23
CA SER A 106 -8.53 28.49 -7.38
C SER A 106 -8.03 27.12 -6.87
N LEU A 107 -6.75 26.78 -7.06
CA LEU A 107 -6.19 25.57 -6.45
C LEU A 107 -6.18 25.67 -4.92
N SER A 108 -5.82 26.84 -4.37
CA SER A 108 -5.97 27.12 -2.94
C SER A 108 -7.42 26.95 -2.44
N ASP A 109 -8.45 27.38 -3.20
CA ASP A 109 -9.85 27.14 -2.81
C ASP A 109 -10.20 25.64 -2.75
N ILE A 110 -9.64 24.82 -3.64
CA ILE A 110 -9.83 23.35 -3.65
C ILE A 110 -9.21 22.73 -2.39
N ILE A 111 -7.95 23.06 -2.12
CA ILE A 111 -7.21 22.56 -0.95
C ILE A 111 -7.90 23.01 0.35
N ASP A 112 -8.23 24.28 0.49
CA ASP A 112 -8.85 24.84 1.69
C ASP A 112 -10.24 24.23 1.96
N ASN A 113 -11.04 23.96 0.92
CA ASN A 113 -12.35 23.31 1.10
C ASN A 113 -12.19 21.87 1.59
N TYR A 114 -11.22 21.12 1.04
CA TYR A 114 -10.92 19.76 1.50
C TYR A 114 -10.44 19.74 2.96
N LEU A 115 -9.37 20.49 3.26
CA LEU A 115 -8.80 20.57 4.61
C LEU A 115 -9.84 21.00 5.65
N LYS A 116 -10.72 21.94 5.31
CA LYS A 116 -11.80 22.40 6.19
C LYS A 116 -12.86 21.33 6.46
N ILE A 117 -13.06 20.36 5.56
CA ILE A 117 -14.02 19.26 5.75
C ILE A 117 -13.39 18.18 6.62
N GLU A 118 -12.20 17.69 6.27
CA GLU A 118 -11.52 16.64 7.03
C GLU A 118 -11.23 17.07 8.48
N ASN A 119 -10.82 18.32 8.69
CA ASN A 119 -10.60 18.91 10.02
C ASN A 119 -11.89 19.14 10.86
N GLN A 120 -13.07 18.71 10.38
CA GLN A 120 -14.27 18.59 11.22
C GLN A 120 -14.40 17.19 11.86
N TYR A 121 -13.67 16.19 11.37
CA TYR A 121 -13.77 14.79 11.78
C TYR A 121 -12.55 14.28 12.55
N VAL A 122 -11.36 14.86 12.34
CA VAL A 122 -10.17 14.60 13.16
C VAL A 122 -10.16 15.39 14.47
N GLY A 123 -9.32 14.94 15.41
CA GLY A 123 -9.27 15.42 16.81
C GLY A 123 -8.35 16.61 17.03
N ASP A 124 -7.37 16.45 17.92
CA ASP A 124 -6.38 17.50 18.22
C ASP A 124 -5.25 17.57 17.17
N ASP A 125 -5.11 16.53 16.33
CA ASP A 125 -4.12 16.43 15.25
C ASP A 125 -4.79 16.79 13.90
N PRO A 126 -4.42 17.90 13.23
CA PRO A 126 -5.05 18.31 11.99
C PRO A 126 -4.58 17.50 10.78
N VAL A 127 -5.45 17.41 9.77
CA VAL A 127 -5.08 17.02 8.41
C VAL A 127 -4.45 18.21 7.70
N GLU A 128 -3.33 17.96 7.02
CA GLU A 128 -2.54 18.93 6.24
C GLU A 128 -2.29 18.38 4.83
N LEU A 129 -1.97 19.28 3.88
CA LEU A 129 -1.50 18.88 2.55
C LEU A 129 -0.03 18.49 2.66
N TYR A 130 0.29 17.24 2.34
CA TYR A 130 1.64 16.68 2.39
C TYR A 130 2.37 16.85 1.04
N ASP A 131 1.68 16.55 -0.06
CA ASP A 131 2.22 16.62 -1.42
C ASP A 131 1.13 17.02 -2.43
N ALA A 132 1.54 17.63 -3.54
CA ALA A 132 0.69 18.02 -4.66
C ALA A 132 1.42 17.77 -5.98
N THR A 133 1.05 16.70 -6.67
CA THR A 133 1.66 16.22 -7.91
C THR A 133 0.68 16.35 -9.10
N TYR A 134 1.20 16.48 -10.31
CA TYR A 134 0.38 16.61 -11.53
C TYR A 134 0.97 15.84 -12.71
N ALA A 135 0.12 15.36 -13.61
CA ALA A 135 0.50 14.69 -14.85
C ALA A 135 -0.32 15.25 -16.03
N TYR A 136 0.28 15.29 -17.22
CA TYR A 136 -0.47 15.54 -18.46
C TYR A 136 -0.88 14.21 -19.10
N ILE A 137 -2.18 13.98 -19.25
CA ILE A 137 -2.75 12.73 -19.82
C ILE A 137 -3.61 13.04 -21.05
N ASP A 138 -3.91 12.03 -21.88
CA ASP A 138 -4.72 12.12 -23.11
C ASP A 138 -5.95 11.21 -22.98
N CYS A 139 -7.00 11.68 -22.29
CA CYS A 139 -8.13 10.84 -21.90
C CYS A 139 -8.81 10.27 -23.15
N GLY A 140 -8.95 8.94 -23.21
CA GLY A 140 -9.57 8.28 -24.36
C GLY A 140 -8.83 8.40 -25.71
N MET A 141 -7.54 8.79 -25.71
CA MET A 141 -6.65 8.82 -26.89
C MET A 141 -7.12 9.73 -28.04
N ASP A 142 -7.36 11.00 -27.72
CA ASP A 142 -7.90 12.04 -28.60
C ASP A 142 -6.83 13.08 -29.04
N GLU A 143 -5.58 12.86 -28.59
CA GLU A 143 -4.37 13.68 -28.75
C GLU A 143 -4.42 15.05 -28.05
N LYS A 144 -5.52 15.42 -27.37
CA LYS A 144 -5.59 16.64 -26.54
C LYS A 144 -5.26 16.30 -25.10
N ILE A 145 -4.51 17.18 -24.45
CA ILE A 145 -4.11 16.95 -23.07
C ILE A 145 -5.12 17.47 -22.05
N GLU A 146 -5.35 16.66 -21.04
CA GLU A 146 -5.86 17.02 -19.74
C GLU A 146 -4.70 17.18 -18.74
N MET A 147 -5.02 17.67 -17.54
CA MET A 147 -4.16 17.59 -16.37
C MET A 147 -4.84 16.70 -15.32
N ALA A 148 -4.18 15.62 -14.93
CA ALA A 148 -4.44 14.95 -13.67
C ALA A 148 -3.69 15.68 -12.56
N LEU A 149 -4.35 15.94 -11.44
CA LEU A 149 -3.75 16.55 -10.25
C LEU A 149 -4.02 15.63 -9.06
N ASN A 150 -2.98 15.10 -8.44
CA ASN A 150 -3.06 14.32 -7.22
C ASN A 150 -2.71 15.20 -6.01
N LEU A 151 -3.61 15.29 -5.04
CA LEU A 151 -3.39 15.98 -3.77
C LEU A 151 -3.35 14.95 -2.64
N ASN A 152 -2.19 14.88 -1.99
CA ASN A 152 -1.88 13.93 -0.92
C ASN A 152 -1.99 14.64 0.43
N TYR A 153 -2.84 14.11 1.31
CA TYR A 153 -3.12 14.68 2.63
C TYR A 153 -2.81 13.68 3.75
N GLY A 154 -2.23 14.17 4.84
CA GLY A 154 -1.81 13.38 6.00
C GLY A 154 -2.11 14.08 7.33
N MET A 155 -1.96 13.36 8.43
CA MET A 155 -2.02 13.94 9.78
C MET A 155 -0.59 14.07 10.31
N SER A 156 -0.30 15.12 11.08
CA SER A 156 1.04 15.28 11.68
C SER A 156 1.46 14.03 12.48
N GLY A 157 2.59 13.42 12.10
CA GLY A 157 3.13 12.21 12.73
C GLY A 157 2.57 10.87 12.24
N PHE A 158 1.64 10.87 11.28
CA PHE A 158 1.16 9.66 10.58
C PHE A 158 1.31 9.85 9.05
N GLY A 159 1.69 8.79 8.33
CA GLY A 159 1.83 8.85 6.87
C GLY A 159 0.50 9.15 6.15
N ASN A 160 0.59 9.39 4.83
CA ASN A 160 -0.54 9.75 3.95
C ASN A 160 -1.84 9.01 4.31
N TYR A 161 -2.87 9.78 4.68
CA TYR A 161 -4.15 9.25 5.17
C TYR A 161 -5.21 9.22 4.08
N SER A 162 -5.17 10.21 3.18
CA SER A 162 -6.14 10.39 2.09
C SER A 162 -5.49 11.09 0.90
N GLN A 163 -5.85 10.64 -0.30
CA GLN A 163 -5.32 11.10 -1.57
C GLN A 163 -6.53 11.37 -2.49
N ARG A 164 -6.55 12.52 -3.18
CA ARG A 164 -7.59 12.82 -4.18
C ARG A 164 -6.96 13.16 -5.51
N ILE A 165 -7.42 12.50 -6.56
CA ILE A 165 -7.10 12.83 -7.94
C ILE A 165 -8.21 13.69 -8.53
N TYR A 166 -7.85 14.74 -9.26
CA TYR A 166 -8.75 15.67 -9.94
C TYR A 166 -8.37 15.75 -11.41
N LEU A 167 -9.35 15.69 -12.31
CA LEU A 167 -9.13 15.81 -13.76
C LEU A 167 -9.59 17.16 -14.30
N PHE A 168 -8.66 17.85 -14.95
CA PHE A 168 -8.88 19.16 -15.56
C PHE A 168 -8.71 19.13 -17.08
N LYS A 169 -9.63 19.80 -17.79
CA LYS A 169 -9.59 19.98 -19.25
C LYS A 169 -9.70 21.47 -19.60
N LEU A 170 -9.09 21.89 -20.72
CA LEU A 170 -9.28 23.24 -21.26
C LEU A 170 -10.49 23.29 -22.19
N VAL A 171 -11.46 24.16 -21.92
CA VAL A 171 -12.66 24.37 -22.74
C VAL A 171 -12.88 25.87 -22.93
N ASP A 172 -12.97 26.35 -24.18
CA ASP A 172 -13.18 27.76 -24.53
C ASP A 172 -12.25 28.76 -23.77
N ASP A 173 -10.99 28.37 -23.60
CA ASP A 173 -9.92 29.06 -22.85
C ASP A 173 -10.10 29.13 -21.32
N GLU A 174 -11.07 28.40 -20.78
CA GLU A 174 -11.30 28.21 -19.34
C GLU A 174 -10.84 26.81 -18.90
N VAL A 175 -10.22 26.71 -17.72
CA VAL A 175 -9.89 25.42 -17.10
C VAL A 175 -11.16 24.88 -16.43
N HIS A 176 -11.50 23.61 -16.64
CA HIS A 176 -12.70 22.97 -16.11
C HIS A 176 -12.33 21.72 -15.33
N LEU A 177 -12.87 21.56 -14.11
CA LEU A 177 -12.78 20.35 -13.28
C LEU A 177 -13.93 19.40 -13.68
N PHE A 178 -13.59 18.28 -14.32
CA PHE A 178 -14.56 17.35 -14.90
C PHE A 178 -14.84 16.10 -14.05
N ALA A 179 -13.87 15.69 -13.23
CA ALA A 179 -14.00 14.55 -12.33
C ALA A 179 -13.04 14.69 -11.15
N ASP A 180 -13.39 14.05 -10.05
CA ASP A 180 -12.46 13.70 -8.98
C ASP A 180 -12.67 12.24 -8.56
N ASP A 181 -11.68 11.68 -7.88
CA ASP A 181 -11.83 10.41 -7.15
C ASP A 181 -10.97 10.44 -5.88
N PHE A 182 -11.38 9.64 -4.89
CA PHE A 182 -10.82 9.62 -3.54
C PHE A 182 -10.36 8.21 -3.17
N TYR A 183 -9.16 8.14 -2.61
CA TYR A 183 -8.58 6.95 -2.02
C TYR A 183 -7.85 7.33 -0.72
N GLY A 184 -7.61 6.36 0.16
CA GLY A 184 -6.99 6.60 1.45
C GLY A 184 -6.48 5.31 2.09
N TYR A 185 -6.41 5.27 3.42
CA TYR A 185 -5.85 4.16 4.20
C TYR A 185 -6.10 2.74 3.62
N ARG A 186 -5.02 2.06 3.21
CA ARG A 186 -4.98 0.72 2.58
C ARG A 186 -5.69 0.60 1.22
N THR A 187 -5.86 1.71 0.50
CA THR A 187 -6.33 1.76 -0.88
C THR A 187 -5.39 2.62 -1.74
N PHE A 188 -5.33 2.30 -3.03
CA PHE A 188 -4.44 2.89 -4.01
C PHE A 188 -5.24 3.19 -5.29
N LEU A 189 -4.76 4.13 -6.09
CA LEU A 189 -5.33 4.48 -7.38
C LEU A 189 -4.19 4.65 -8.39
N GLU A 190 -4.18 3.76 -9.38
CA GLU A 190 -3.26 3.80 -10.53
C GLU A 190 -4.01 4.44 -11.71
N ILE A 191 -3.45 5.50 -12.33
CA ILE A 191 -3.96 6.10 -13.56
C ILE A 191 -2.87 6.10 -14.62
N ASN A 192 -3.22 5.74 -15.86
CA ASN A 192 -2.26 5.70 -16.97
C ASN A 192 -2.36 6.92 -17.91
N GLU A 193 -1.43 7.03 -18.86
CA GLU A 193 -1.34 8.17 -19.80
C GLU A 193 -2.62 8.44 -20.62
N TYR A 194 -3.57 7.50 -20.68
CA TYR A 194 -4.86 7.65 -21.39
C TYR A 194 -6.09 7.68 -20.48
N GLY A 195 -5.90 7.83 -19.17
CA GLY A 195 -7.00 7.95 -18.21
C GLY A 195 -7.73 6.64 -17.91
N TYR A 196 -7.12 5.48 -18.16
CA TYR A 196 -7.57 4.20 -17.60
C TYR A 196 -7.13 4.11 -16.13
N VAL A 197 -8.03 3.69 -15.25
CA VAL A 197 -7.84 3.71 -13.80
C VAL A 197 -8.11 2.34 -13.19
N LYS A 198 -7.18 1.94 -12.32
CA LYS A 198 -7.32 0.79 -11.43
C LYS A 198 -7.24 1.28 -9.98
N LYS A 199 -8.40 1.32 -9.33
CA LYS A 199 -8.53 1.62 -7.90
C LYS A 199 -8.56 0.30 -7.14
N HIS A 200 -7.75 0.11 -6.11
CA HIS A 200 -7.67 -1.17 -5.40
C HIS A 200 -7.32 -1.01 -3.92
N GLY A 201 -7.60 -2.03 -3.11
CA GLY A 201 -7.23 -2.00 -1.69
C GLY A 201 -7.89 -3.06 -0.82
N ALA A 202 -7.51 -3.05 0.46
CA ALA A 202 -7.92 -4.08 1.41
C ALA A 202 -9.18 -3.70 2.20
N GLY A 203 -10.30 -4.35 1.87
CA GLY A 203 -11.58 -4.22 2.57
C GLY A 203 -11.63 -4.92 3.94
N GLY A 204 -10.55 -5.58 4.37
CA GLY A 204 -10.47 -6.26 5.66
C GLY A 204 -9.12 -6.94 5.90
N ALA A 205 -9.13 -8.02 6.68
CA ALA A 205 -7.99 -8.94 6.80
C ALA A 205 -7.94 -9.92 5.61
N ASN A 206 -9.10 -10.44 5.20
CA ASN A 206 -9.24 -11.49 4.18
C ASN A 206 -9.97 -11.01 2.92
N ILE A 207 -10.14 -9.70 2.74
CA ILE A 207 -10.82 -9.10 1.58
C ILE A 207 -9.88 -8.09 0.93
N TYR A 208 -9.69 -8.27 -0.37
CA TYR A 208 -9.04 -7.32 -1.26
C TYR A 208 -9.98 -7.06 -2.44
N GLY A 209 -10.07 -5.81 -2.88
CA GLY A 209 -11.01 -5.43 -3.94
C GLY A 209 -10.41 -4.41 -4.88
N TRP A 210 -10.92 -4.39 -6.10
CA TRP A 210 -10.55 -3.39 -7.10
C TRP A 210 -11.73 -2.99 -7.98
N ASP A 211 -11.77 -1.70 -8.32
CA ASP A 211 -12.68 -1.08 -9.27
C ASP A 211 -11.88 -0.62 -10.48
N ILE A 212 -12.36 -0.98 -11.67
CA ILE A 212 -11.77 -0.59 -12.96
C ILE A 212 -12.75 0.34 -13.68
N TYR A 213 -12.23 1.47 -14.13
CA TYR A 213 -12.94 2.44 -14.96
C TYR A 213 -11.95 3.21 -15.84
N TYR A 214 -12.45 3.99 -16.80
CA TYR A 214 -11.61 4.92 -17.54
C TYR A 214 -12.35 6.23 -17.81
N PHE A 215 -11.60 7.27 -18.16
CA PHE A 215 -12.16 8.54 -18.61
C PHE A 215 -12.15 8.61 -20.13
N ASP A 216 -13.31 8.87 -20.73
CA ASP A 216 -13.39 9.13 -22.17
C ASP A 216 -12.77 10.49 -22.54
N LYS A 217 -12.65 10.76 -23.83
CA LYS A 217 -12.14 12.03 -24.39
C LYS A 217 -12.92 13.28 -24.02
N ASP A 218 -14.14 13.13 -23.48
CA ASP A 218 -14.98 14.22 -22.99
C ASP A 218 -14.95 14.26 -21.44
N CYS A 219 -13.99 13.52 -20.84
CA CYS A 219 -13.73 13.34 -19.40
C CYS A 219 -14.88 12.70 -18.61
N ASN A 220 -15.79 11.96 -19.26
CA ASN A 220 -16.81 11.19 -18.57
C ASN A 220 -16.20 9.90 -18.00
N ARG A 221 -16.46 9.60 -16.72
CA ARG A 221 -16.09 8.32 -16.11
C ARG A 221 -16.96 7.19 -16.66
N ILE A 222 -16.34 6.22 -17.31
CA ILE A 222 -16.95 4.99 -17.80
C ILE A 222 -16.54 3.86 -16.85
N TYR A 223 -17.45 3.48 -15.94
CA TYR A 223 -17.25 2.33 -15.06
C TYR A 223 -17.29 1.03 -15.86
N LEU A 224 -16.31 0.15 -15.64
CA LEU A 224 -16.22 -1.15 -16.30
C LEU A 224 -16.75 -2.25 -15.36
N TYR A 225 -16.05 -2.47 -14.24
CA TYR A 225 -16.45 -3.45 -13.24
C TYR A 225 -15.67 -3.27 -11.93
N GLY A 226 -16.23 -3.84 -10.87
CA GLY A 226 -15.55 -4.04 -9.59
C GLY A 226 -15.47 -5.53 -9.25
N VAL A 227 -14.41 -5.94 -8.57
CA VAL A 227 -14.23 -7.31 -8.06
C VAL A 227 -13.84 -7.23 -6.59
N ASN A 228 -14.48 -8.05 -5.76
CA ASN A 228 -14.01 -8.34 -4.41
C ASN A 228 -13.51 -9.78 -4.34
N GLU A 229 -12.24 -9.95 -4.07
CA GLU A 229 -11.60 -11.22 -3.73
C GLU A 229 -11.74 -11.45 -2.21
N HIS A 230 -12.24 -12.63 -1.83
CA HIS A 230 -12.22 -13.09 -0.46
C HIS A 230 -11.36 -14.34 -0.33
N MET A 231 -10.29 -14.23 0.47
CA MET A 231 -9.22 -15.22 0.63
C MET A 231 -9.46 -16.12 1.86
N GLY A 232 -8.77 -17.27 1.91
CA GLY A 232 -8.64 -18.08 3.13
C GLY A 232 -9.89 -18.82 3.59
N LEU A 233 -10.79 -19.19 2.66
CA LEU A 233 -12.00 -19.96 2.98
C LEU A 233 -11.69 -21.45 3.16
N GLU A 234 -12.33 -22.12 4.14
CA GLU A 234 -12.21 -23.58 4.32
C GLU A 234 -12.78 -24.38 3.12
N TYR A 235 -13.72 -23.79 2.36
CA TYR A 235 -14.38 -24.42 1.21
C TYR A 235 -14.59 -23.40 0.08
N PRO A 236 -14.64 -23.81 -1.20
CA PRO A 236 -14.95 -22.95 -2.33
C PRO A 236 -16.46 -22.64 -2.35
N ARG A 237 -16.88 -21.72 -1.48
CA ARG A 237 -18.27 -21.33 -1.28
C ARG A 237 -18.38 -19.81 -1.16
N ILE A 238 -19.54 -19.26 -1.49
CA ILE A 238 -19.78 -17.82 -1.37
C ILE A 238 -19.98 -17.48 0.12
N PRO A 239 -19.25 -16.51 0.70
CA PRO A 239 -19.45 -16.10 2.08
C PRO A 239 -20.87 -15.66 2.37
N LYS A 240 -21.37 -16.03 3.54
CA LYS A 240 -22.77 -15.88 3.97
C LYS A 240 -23.28 -14.44 3.94
N TYR A 241 -22.39 -13.45 4.11
CA TYR A 241 -22.76 -12.03 4.11
C TYR A 241 -22.98 -11.44 2.69
N TYR A 242 -22.43 -12.07 1.65
CA TYR A 242 -22.80 -11.78 0.25
C TYR A 242 -24.20 -12.34 -0.09
N ILE A 243 -24.60 -13.43 0.58
CA ILE A 243 -25.89 -14.11 0.36
C ILE A 243 -26.98 -13.55 1.30
N LYS A 244 -27.41 -12.29 1.07
CA LYS A 244 -28.54 -11.69 1.79
C LYS A 244 -29.88 -12.28 1.34
N GLY A 245 -30.85 -12.41 2.25
CA GLY A 245 -32.20 -12.89 1.91
C GLY A 245 -32.81 -14.05 2.72
N GLY A 246 -32.40 -14.29 3.97
CA GLY A 246 -33.22 -15.08 4.92
C GLY A 246 -33.51 -16.55 4.55
N TYR A 247 -32.50 -17.26 4.05
CA TYR A 247 -32.60 -18.67 3.60
C TYR A 247 -32.99 -19.64 4.72
N SER A 248 -33.70 -20.71 4.37
CA SER A 248 -34.21 -21.71 5.33
C SER A 248 -33.22 -22.81 5.70
N ARG A 249 -32.02 -22.83 5.11
CA ARG A 249 -30.99 -23.86 5.36
C ARG A 249 -30.28 -23.51 6.67
N SER A 250 -30.66 -24.19 7.77
CA SER A 250 -30.06 -24.03 9.11
C SER A 250 -28.57 -24.39 9.18
N ASP A 251 -28.07 -25.01 8.13
CA ASP A 251 -26.80 -25.73 8.10
C ASP A 251 -25.76 -25.02 7.21
N TYR A 252 -25.99 -23.75 6.84
CA TYR A 252 -24.94 -22.91 6.23
C TYR A 252 -23.91 -22.59 7.33
N PRO A 253 -22.70 -23.18 7.30
CA PRO A 253 -21.74 -23.00 8.37
C PRO A 253 -21.35 -21.53 8.46
N ASP A 254 -20.91 -21.10 9.64
CA ASP A 254 -20.24 -19.80 9.71
C ASP A 254 -18.90 -19.90 8.96
N ASP A 255 -18.49 -18.80 8.32
CA ASP A 255 -17.27 -18.73 7.53
C ASP A 255 -16.07 -18.52 8.46
N ASP A 256 -15.72 -19.58 9.20
CA ASP A 256 -14.45 -19.62 9.93
C ASP A 256 -13.29 -19.59 8.91
N PRO A 257 -12.27 -18.75 9.13
CA PRO A 257 -11.06 -18.77 8.30
C PRO A 257 -10.36 -20.12 8.46
N ALA A 258 -9.78 -20.64 7.39
CA ALA A 258 -8.99 -21.86 7.48
C ALA A 258 -7.85 -21.68 8.52
N GLU A 259 -7.70 -22.61 9.46
CA GLU A 259 -6.66 -22.54 10.51
C GLU A 259 -5.23 -22.61 9.92
N ASP A 260 -5.10 -23.07 8.67
CA ASP A 260 -3.89 -23.10 7.86
C ASP A 260 -4.12 -22.33 6.54
N ASN A 261 -3.09 -21.67 6.00
CA ASN A 261 -3.18 -20.71 4.88
C ASN A 261 -3.55 -21.30 3.49
N ASP A 262 -3.83 -22.59 3.39
CA ASP A 262 -4.09 -23.33 2.14
C ASP A 262 -5.59 -23.33 1.76
N GLY A 263 -6.26 -22.19 1.93
CA GLY A 263 -7.70 -22.04 1.72
C GLY A 263 -8.13 -21.91 0.26
N TYR A 264 -9.41 -21.62 0.07
CA TYR A 264 -10.02 -21.27 -1.22
C TYR A 264 -10.28 -19.76 -1.31
N GLU A 265 -10.30 -19.28 -2.54
CA GLU A 265 -10.66 -17.91 -2.90
C GLU A 265 -12.03 -17.88 -3.58
N VAL A 266 -12.75 -16.78 -3.39
CA VAL A 266 -13.92 -16.44 -4.21
C VAL A 266 -13.81 -15.01 -4.71
N TYR A 267 -14.07 -14.85 -6.00
CA TYR A 267 -14.12 -13.56 -6.69
C TYR A 267 -15.59 -13.19 -6.89
N ALA A 268 -16.00 -12.05 -6.33
CA ALA A 268 -17.35 -11.49 -6.47
C ALA A 268 -17.28 -10.24 -7.35
N ALA A 269 -17.58 -10.40 -8.64
CA ALA A 269 -17.51 -9.34 -9.64
C ALA A 269 -18.89 -8.69 -9.91
N ASN A 270 -18.90 -7.40 -10.24
CA ASN A 270 -20.12 -6.66 -10.61
C ASN A 270 -19.84 -5.61 -11.69
N PHE A 271 -20.76 -5.46 -12.66
CA PHE A 271 -20.71 -4.40 -13.69
C PHE A 271 -21.36 -3.08 -13.24
N SER A 272 -21.94 -3.05 -12.03
CA SER A 272 -22.41 -1.84 -11.37
C SER A 272 -21.39 -1.41 -10.32
N GLU A 273 -21.25 -0.11 -10.13
CA GLU A 273 -20.44 0.46 -9.06
C GLU A 273 -21.07 0.18 -7.68
N CYS A 274 -20.22 -0.02 -6.66
CA CYS A 274 -20.68 -0.23 -5.29
C CYS A 274 -21.36 1.07 -4.77
N PRO A 275 -22.63 1.03 -4.31
CA PRO A 275 -23.28 2.21 -3.75
C PRO A 275 -22.52 2.74 -2.53
N SER A 276 -22.43 4.07 -2.42
CA SER A 276 -21.77 4.71 -1.28
C SER A 276 -22.55 4.44 0.01
N VAL A 277 -21.82 4.38 1.13
CA VAL A 277 -22.38 4.09 2.45
C VAL A 277 -23.40 5.14 2.94
N ASP A 278 -23.43 6.29 2.27
CA ASP A 278 -24.35 7.41 2.50
C ASP A 278 -25.65 7.32 1.68
N ASP A 279 -25.81 6.31 0.80
CA ASP A 279 -27.12 5.94 0.24
C ASP A 279 -27.79 4.86 1.12
N PRO A 280 -28.74 5.23 2.01
CA PRO A 280 -29.28 4.32 3.01
C PRO A 280 -30.35 3.36 2.45
N ASP A 281 -30.57 3.30 1.13
CA ASP A 281 -31.59 2.42 0.56
C ASP A 281 -31.13 0.96 0.54
N ALA A 282 -31.57 0.22 1.56
CA ALA A 282 -31.28 -1.21 1.72
C ALA A 282 -31.73 -2.04 0.52
N ASP A 283 -32.78 -1.63 -0.19
CA ASP A 283 -33.26 -2.32 -1.40
C ASP A 283 -32.22 -2.22 -2.54
N PHE A 284 -31.41 -1.15 -2.59
CA PHE A 284 -30.38 -0.96 -3.62
C PHE A 284 -29.14 -1.81 -3.36
N TYR A 285 -28.69 -1.91 -2.11
CA TYR A 285 -27.65 -2.88 -1.72
C TYR A 285 -28.08 -4.33 -1.96
N GLU A 286 -29.35 -4.69 -1.71
CA GLU A 286 -29.87 -6.04 -2.02
C GLU A 286 -29.83 -6.33 -3.53
N LEU A 287 -30.13 -5.35 -4.38
CA LEU A 287 -30.00 -5.48 -5.84
C LEU A 287 -28.53 -5.63 -6.27
N PHE A 288 -27.62 -4.82 -5.72
CA PHE A 288 -26.18 -4.90 -6.00
C PHE A 288 -25.63 -6.31 -5.73
N TYR A 289 -25.79 -6.83 -4.51
CA TYR A 289 -25.28 -8.17 -4.16
C TYR A 289 -25.95 -9.31 -4.93
N LYS A 290 -27.18 -9.12 -5.40
CA LYS A 290 -27.90 -10.08 -6.24
C LYS A 290 -27.37 -10.12 -7.67
N ASP A 291 -26.86 -9.01 -8.18
CA ASP A 291 -26.32 -8.94 -9.53
C ASP A 291 -24.85 -9.38 -9.65
N ASN A 292 -24.16 -9.57 -8.52
CA ASN A 292 -22.82 -10.16 -8.44
C ASN A 292 -22.70 -11.49 -9.21
N MET A 293 -21.50 -11.71 -9.75
CA MET A 293 -21.07 -12.90 -10.47
C MET A 293 -19.91 -13.53 -9.70
N TYR A 294 -20.02 -14.82 -9.37
CA TYR A 294 -19.07 -15.50 -8.49
C TYR A 294 -18.23 -16.54 -9.24
N ALA A 295 -16.91 -16.56 -8.96
CA ALA A 295 -15.99 -17.62 -9.39
C ALA A 295 -15.05 -18.01 -8.24
N PHE A 296 -14.40 -19.18 -8.33
CA PHE A 296 -13.66 -19.78 -7.22
C PHE A 296 -12.29 -20.33 -7.67
N CYS A 297 -11.28 -20.16 -6.81
CA CYS A 297 -9.95 -20.73 -6.99
C CYS A 297 -9.48 -21.48 -5.73
N ASP A 298 -8.50 -22.37 -5.88
CA ASP A 298 -7.65 -22.80 -4.76
C ASP A 298 -6.53 -21.78 -4.50
N HIS A 299 -5.82 -21.88 -3.37
CA HIS A 299 -4.74 -20.93 -3.00
C HIS A 299 -3.60 -20.80 -4.05
N ASN A 300 -3.52 -21.71 -5.04
CA ASN A 300 -2.54 -21.64 -6.12
C ASN A 300 -3.10 -20.92 -7.36
N GLY A 301 -4.29 -20.31 -7.26
CA GLY A 301 -5.00 -19.67 -8.36
C GLY A 301 -5.59 -20.65 -9.39
N ASN A 302 -5.67 -21.95 -9.10
CA ASN A 302 -6.30 -22.88 -10.04
C ASN A 302 -7.83 -22.76 -9.94
N PRO A 303 -8.56 -22.67 -11.07
CA PRO A 303 -10.02 -22.68 -11.06
C PRO A 303 -10.58 -23.94 -10.38
N VAL A 304 -11.45 -23.75 -9.40
CA VAL A 304 -12.17 -24.84 -8.72
C VAL A 304 -13.68 -24.66 -8.84
N ARG A 305 -14.41 -25.75 -8.62
CA ARG A 305 -15.88 -25.72 -8.54
C ARG A 305 -16.35 -25.97 -7.11
N PRO A 306 -17.38 -25.27 -6.63
CA PRO A 306 -18.11 -25.61 -5.42
C PRO A 306 -18.62 -27.06 -5.47
N ASP A 307 -18.90 -27.64 -4.31
CA ASP A 307 -19.50 -28.97 -4.28
C ASP A 307 -20.91 -28.98 -4.90
N ARG A 308 -21.40 -30.18 -5.22
CA ARG A 308 -22.67 -30.35 -5.93
C ARG A 308 -23.87 -29.78 -5.16
N ASP A 309 -23.89 -29.93 -3.83
CA ASP A 309 -25.01 -29.50 -2.98
C ASP A 309 -25.02 -27.95 -2.81
N MET A 310 -23.89 -27.30 -3.08
CA MET A 310 -23.74 -25.85 -3.18
C MET A 310 -24.07 -25.32 -4.57
N THR A 311 -23.60 -25.97 -5.66
CA THR A 311 -23.97 -25.57 -7.03
C THR A 311 -25.48 -25.72 -7.29
N GLU A 312 -26.11 -26.81 -6.81
CA GLU A 312 -27.57 -26.98 -6.93
C GLU A 312 -28.33 -25.90 -6.13
N PHE A 313 -27.77 -25.44 -4.99
CA PHE A 313 -28.35 -24.34 -4.21
C PHE A 313 -28.22 -22.99 -4.91
N TYR A 314 -27.06 -22.66 -5.49
CA TYR A 314 -26.89 -21.42 -6.25
C TYR A 314 -27.83 -21.36 -7.46
N ASP A 315 -27.97 -22.47 -8.20
CA ASP A 315 -28.89 -22.59 -9.33
C ASP A 315 -30.37 -22.44 -8.92
N GLU A 316 -30.77 -22.99 -7.76
CA GLU A 316 -32.15 -22.88 -7.23
C GLU A 316 -32.51 -21.46 -6.77
N GLU A 317 -31.59 -20.75 -6.13
CA GLU A 317 -31.79 -19.37 -5.67
C GLU A 317 -31.50 -18.31 -6.76
N GLY A 318 -30.95 -18.73 -7.90
CA GLY A 318 -30.63 -17.85 -9.04
C GLY A 318 -29.39 -16.98 -8.83
N ILE A 319 -28.44 -17.47 -8.02
CA ILE A 319 -27.14 -16.84 -7.78
C ILE A 319 -26.22 -17.14 -8.98
N LYS A 320 -25.64 -16.11 -9.59
CA LYS A 320 -24.82 -16.24 -10.80
C LYS A 320 -23.43 -16.73 -10.44
N TRP A 321 -23.04 -17.92 -10.88
CA TRP A 321 -21.71 -18.46 -10.66
C TRP A 321 -21.14 -19.08 -11.96
N TYR A 322 -19.82 -19.07 -12.08
CA TYR A 322 -19.08 -19.39 -13.31
C TYR A 322 -17.78 -20.13 -12.96
N ASP A 323 -17.16 -20.80 -13.95
CA ASP A 323 -15.73 -21.11 -13.83
C ASP A 323 -14.91 -19.80 -13.87
N TYR A 324 -13.73 -19.78 -13.24
CA TYR A 324 -12.89 -18.57 -13.17
C TYR A 324 -12.48 -18.04 -14.55
N ASP A 325 -12.12 -18.92 -15.48
CA ASP A 325 -11.81 -18.56 -16.86
C ASP A 325 -13.05 -17.97 -17.58
N GLU A 326 -14.25 -18.50 -17.33
CA GLU A 326 -15.51 -17.98 -17.90
C GLU A 326 -15.83 -16.58 -17.36
N LEU A 327 -15.55 -16.32 -16.08
CA LEU A 327 -15.71 -14.98 -15.49
C LEU A 327 -14.75 -13.97 -16.13
N ASN A 328 -13.47 -14.33 -16.28
CA ASN A 328 -12.49 -13.45 -16.90
C ASN A 328 -12.82 -13.17 -18.38
N GLU A 329 -13.20 -14.19 -19.16
CA GLU A 329 -13.71 -14.00 -20.53
C GLU A 329 -14.94 -13.06 -20.58
N MET A 330 -15.80 -13.08 -19.55
CA MET A 330 -16.93 -12.16 -19.44
C MET A 330 -16.51 -10.73 -19.08
N LEU A 331 -15.49 -10.55 -18.23
CA LEU A 331 -14.94 -9.23 -17.89
C LEU A 331 -14.25 -8.58 -19.08
N ASP A 332 -13.29 -9.27 -19.71
CA ASP A 332 -12.58 -8.76 -20.91
C ASP A 332 -13.57 -8.43 -22.04
N LYS A 333 -14.57 -9.28 -22.28
CA LYS A 333 -15.62 -9.01 -23.26
C LYS A 333 -16.50 -7.80 -22.89
N HIS A 334 -16.69 -7.51 -21.61
CA HIS A 334 -17.42 -6.32 -21.19
C HIS A 334 -16.62 -5.03 -21.44
N GLU A 335 -15.31 -5.07 -21.19
CA GLU A 335 -14.40 -3.99 -21.56
C GLU A 335 -14.41 -3.73 -23.08
N GLU A 336 -14.32 -4.78 -23.91
CA GLU A 336 -14.44 -4.67 -25.37
C GLU A 336 -15.79 -4.05 -25.80
N GLU A 337 -16.90 -4.45 -25.16
CA GLU A 337 -18.24 -3.90 -25.44
C GLU A 337 -18.39 -2.43 -25.05
N LEU A 338 -17.63 -1.95 -24.06
CA LEU A 338 -17.55 -0.55 -23.65
C LEU A 338 -16.49 0.25 -24.44
N GLY A 339 -15.71 -0.40 -25.30
CA GLY A 339 -14.75 0.27 -26.21
C GLY A 339 -13.33 0.40 -25.67
N VAL A 340 -12.99 -0.34 -24.60
CA VAL A 340 -11.61 -0.48 -24.14
C VAL A 340 -10.78 -1.19 -25.22
N THR A 341 -9.51 -0.82 -25.33
CA THR A 341 -8.56 -1.43 -26.28
C THR A 341 -7.29 -1.83 -25.55
N ASP A 342 -6.52 -2.76 -26.11
CA ASP A 342 -5.19 -3.13 -25.59
C ASP A 342 -4.29 -1.92 -25.33
N LYS A 343 -4.36 -0.88 -26.19
CA LYS A 343 -3.61 0.37 -26.04
C LYS A 343 -4.09 1.20 -24.85
N LEU A 344 -5.40 1.22 -24.57
CA LEU A 344 -5.95 1.95 -23.42
C LEU A 344 -5.62 1.23 -22.10
N LYS A 345 -5.77 -0.10 -22.06
CA LYS A 345 -5.61 -0.93 -20.86
C LYS A 345 -4.14 -1.11 -20.44
N ASN A 346 -3.22 -1.19 -21.39
CA ASN A 346 -1.80 -1.52 -21.14
C ASN A 346 -0.84 -0.37 -21.47
N ALA A 347 -1.28 0.88 -21.38
CA ALA A 347 -0.38 2.03 -21.49
C ALA A 347 0.40 2.28 -20.19
N ASP A 348 1.51 3.00 -20.31
CA ASP A 348 2.38 3.36 -19.18
C ASP A 348 1.63 4.24 -18.17
N GLU A 349 1.95 4.07 -16.88
CA GLU A 349 1.41 4.92 -15.80
C GLU A 349 1.68 6.40 -16.06
N ALA A 350 0.79 7.29 -15.58
CA ALA A 350 0.95 8.71 -15.80
C ALA A 350 2.19 9.25 -15.06
N ASP A 351 3.04 9.99 -15.78
CA ASP A 351 4.26 10.59 -15.25
C ASP A 351 3.91 11.85 -14.42
N PHE A 352 4.12 11.80 -13.10
CA PHE A 352 3.67 12.82 -12.15
C PHE A 352 4.84 13.72 -11.69
N ASP A 353 4.78 15.00 -12.04
CA ASP A 353 5.67 16.08 -11.61
C ASP A 353 5.16 16.74 -10.30
N SER A 354 6.06 17.28 -9.46
CA SER A 354 5.74 17.93 -8.17
C SER A 354 5.50 19.44 -8.31
N LEU A 355 4.29 19.92 -7.98
CA LEU A 355 3.97 21.36 -7.96
C LEU A 355 4.69 22.11 -6.83
N ILE A 356 5.09 21.39 -5.77
CA ILE A 356 5.78 21.94 -4.61
C ILE A 356 7.25 22.18 -4.97
N ASP A 357 7.93 21.18 -5.56
CA ASP A 357 9.35 21.29 -5.92
C ASP A 357 9.58 22.21 -7.13
N GLU A 358 8.63 22.30 -8.07
CA GLU A 358 8.64 23.34 -9.11
C GLU A 358 8.40 24.76 -8.56
N GLY A 359 7.98 24.91 -7.30
CA GLY A 359 7.68 26.21 -6.68
C GLY A 359 6.45 26.90 -7.25
N ILE A 360 5.50 26.12 -7.79
CA ILE A 360 4.28 26.59 -8.46
C ILE A 360 3.19 26.92 -7.44
N LEU A 361 3.05 26.10 -6.40
CA LEU A 361 2.05 26.28 -5.34
C LEU A 361 2.41 27.49 -4.46
N LYS A 362 1.55 28.51 -4.41
CA LYS A 362 1.86 29.82 -3.77
C LYS A 362 1.45 29.95 -2.30
N HIS A 363 0.79 28.95 -1.73
CA HIS A 363 0.34 28.99 -0.33
C HIS A 363 1.19 28.07 0.54
N ASN A 364 1.84 28.64 1.57
CA ASN A 364 2.53 27.86 2.60
C ASN A 364 1.48 27.19 3.50
N TYR A 365 0.94 26.05 3.07
CA TYR A 365 0.51 25.02 4.00
C TYR A 365 1.78 24.61 4.76
N SER A 366 1.84 24.94 6.04
CA SER A 366 3.11 25.18 6.70
C SER A 366 3.83 23.89 7.07
N ARG A 367 4.89 23.61 6.32
CA ARG A 367 6.09 22.90 6.80
C ARG A 367 6.71 23.67 7.98
N GLU A 368 6.11 23.59 9.17
CA GLU A 368 6.74 24.06 10.41
C GLU A 368 7.81 23.04 10.83
N ASP A 369 9.04 23.32 10.41
CA ASP A 369 10.31 22.85 11.02
C ASP A 369 10.44 21.33 11.28
N VAL A 370 10.12 20.50 10.27
CA VAL A 370 10.95 19.31 10.01
C VAL A 370 12.10 19.78 9.12
N GLU A 371 13.35 19.65 9.59
CA GLU A 371 14.51 20.14 8.86
C GLU A 371 14.61 19.53 7.45
N GLU A 372 14.94 20.38 6.50
CA GLU A 372 14.79 20.12 5.07
C GLU A 372 15.96 19.29 4.53
N SER A 373 15.73 17.98 4.30
CA SER A 373 16.59 17.13 3.48
C SER A 373 16.22 17.17 1.99
N GLN A 374 16.04 18.37 1.43
CA GLN A 374 16.07 18.55 -0.02
C GLN A 374 17.50 18.30 -0.54
N GLU A 375 17.75 17.08 -1.01
CA GLU A 375 18.70 16.81 -2.09
C GLU A 375 18.01 15.87 -3.10
N ASP A 376 18.21 16.15 -4.39
CA ASP A 376 17.60 15.52 -5.56
C ASP A 376 17.20 14.04 -5.40
N GLU A 377 15.93 13.70 -5.65
CA GLU A 377 15.57 12.35 -6.11
C GLU A 377 15.60 12.28 -7.65
N SER A 378 16.82 12.36 -8.19
CA SER A 378 17.15 11.21 -9.02
C SER A 378 17.11 10.01 -8.10
N TYR A 379 16.33 8.96 -8.40
CA TYR A 379 16.42 7.71 -7.66
C TYR A 379 17.87 7.22 -7.70
N ASP A 380 18.63 7.51 -6.64
CA ASP A 380 19.86 6.81 -6.34
C ASP A 380 19.41 5.39 -6.04
N ILE A 381 19.53 4.53 -7.06
CA ILE A 381 19.20 3.12 -6.96
C ILE A 381 20.15 2.54 -5.91
N VAL A 382 19.68 2.46 -4.66
CA VAL A 382 20.39 1.79 -3.57
C VAL A 382 20.46 0.32 -3.95
N GLU A 383 21.57 -0.08 -4.56
CA GLU A 383 21.80 -1.45 -5.00
C GLU A 383 21.57 -2.40 -3.82
N THR A 384 20.69 -3.38 -4.01
CA THR A 384 20.40 -4.37 -2.97
C THR A 384 21.61 -5.28 -2.79
N ILE A 385 22.19 -5.24 -1.59
CA ILE A 385 23.33 -6.06 -1.20
C ILE A 385 22.80 -7.46 -0.84
N HIS A 386 22.86 -8.39 -1.78
CA HIS A 386 22.51 -9.79 -1.54
C HIS A 386 23.60 -10.50 -0.71
N VAL A 387 23.23 -11.01 0.46
CA VAL A 387 24.12 -11.67 1.42
C VAL A 387 23.97 -13.18 1.29
N SER A 388 24.91 -13.83 0.61
CA SER A 388 24.82 -15.26 0.25
C SER A 388 25.84 -16.18 0.92
N ASP A 389 26.88 -15.64 1.57
CA ASP A 389 28.01 -16.42 2.10
C ASP A 389 28.02 -16.49 3.64
N VAL A 390 27.86 -17.70 4.18
CA VAL A 390 28.02 -18.05 5.61
C VAL A 390 29.31 -18.85 5.86
N GLU A 391 30.28 -18.81 4.95
CA GLU A 391 31.60 -19.39 5.24
C GLU A 391 32.20 -18.71 6.47
N VAL A 392 32.55 -19.52 7.48
CA VAL A 392 33.15 -19.02 8.73
C VAL A 392 34.57 -18.54 8.43
N LYS A 393 34.69 -17.28 8.00
CA LYS A 393 35.98 -16.62 7.77
C LYS A 393 36.71 -16.44 9.11
N PRO A 394 37.95 -16.94 9.26
CA PRO A 394 38.72 -16.77 10.50
C PRO A 394 39.30 -15.35 10.60
N PHE A 395 39.12 -14.72 11.77
CA PHE A 395 39.86 -13.55 12.30
C PHE A 395 40.40 -12.54 11.26
N ILE A 396 39.63 -11.50 10.96
CA ILE A 396 40.09 -10.38 10.12
C ILE A 396 40.80 -9.32 10.98
N SER A 397 42.13 -9.32 10.94
CA SER A 397 43.00 -8.44 11.76
C SER A 397 43.08 -6.98 11.29
N SER A 398 42.15 -6.51 10.46
CA SER A 398 42.11 -5.13 9.95
C SER A 398 41.07 -4.26 10.63
N MET A 399 40.02 -4.85 11.23
CA MET A 399 39.03 -4.13 12.06
C MET A 399 39.65 -3.63 13.37
N ALA A 400 40.36 -4.52 14.06
CA ALA A 400 41.24 -4.14 15.14
C ALA A 400 42.51 -3.56 14.50
N ASP A 401 42.52 -2.23 14.29
CA ASP A 401 43.72 -1.48 13.94
C ASP A 401 44.87 -1.90 14.86
N LYS A 402 46.11 -1.96 14.38
CA LYS A 402 47.17 -2.74 15.07
C LYS A 402 47.60 -2.19 16.44
N ASP A 403 47.12 -0.99 16.79
CA ASP A 403 47.24 -0.37 18.11
C ASP A 403 45.93 -0.35 18.93
N HIS A 404 44.76 -0.72 18.35
CA HIS A 404 43.48 -0.80 19.10
C HIS A 404 43.44 -2.06 19.97
N SER A 405 43.43 -1.83 21.28
CA SER A 405 43.54 -2.90 22.26
C SER A 405 42.14 -3.24 22.79
N TYR A 406 41.57 -4.35 22.32
CA TYR A 406 40.27 -4.89 22.76
C TYR A 406 40.04 -4.74 24.28
N ASN A 407 38.99 -4.02 24.65
CA ASN A 407 38.55 -3.88 26.04
C ASN A 407 37.47 -4.94 26.35
N LYS A 408 37.90 -6.05 26.96
CA LYS A 408 36.96 -7.08 27.43
C LYS A 408 36.11 -6.55 28.58
N VAL A 409 34.81 -6.88 28.58
CA VAL A 409 33.95 -6.71 29.76
C VAL A 409 33.53 -8.03 30.37
N THR A 410 33.04 -7.94 31.62
CA THR A 410 32.32 -9.01 32.30
C THR A 410 31.01 -8.49 32.89
N LEU A 411 30.02 -9.38 33.07
CA LEU A 411 28.72 -9.01 33.66
C LEU A 411 28.56 -9.60 35.07
N LYS A 412 28.39 -8.73 36.05
CA LYS A 412 28.15 -9.13 37.44
C LYS A 412 26.68 -9.01 37.79
N GLN A 413 26.02 -10.14 38.01
CA GLN A 413 24.61 -10.17 38.41
C GLN A 413 24.37 -9.40 39.71
N VAL A 414 23.39 -8.50 39.68
CA VAL A 414 22.87 -7.71 40.82
C VAL A 414 21.61 -8.34 41.36
N SER A 415 20.67 -8.71 40.49
CA SER A 415 19.38 -9.31 40.85
C SER A 415 18.94 -10.40 39.86
N CYS A 416 17.95 -11.18 40.27
CA CYS A 416 17.15 -12.07 39.42
C CYS A 416 15.80 -12.23 40.12
N THR A 417 14.73 -11.78 39.48
CA THR A 417 13.36 -11.79 40.01
C THR A 417 12.45 -12.52 39.03
N GLU A 418 11.48 -13.29 39.54
CA GLU A 418 10.44 -13.88 38.68
C GLU A 418 9.59 -12.76 38.08
N ASN A 419 9.16 -12.96 36.84
CA ASN A 419 8.25 -12.07 36.15
C ASN A 419 7.01 -12.83 35.67
N ASP A 420 5.95 -12.08 35.39
CA ASP A 420 4.79 -12.52 34.64
C ASP A 420 4.79 -11.78 33.29
N ILE A 421 4.26 -12.42 32.24
CA ILE A 421 3.98 -11.81 30.94
C ILE A 421 2.56 -11.24 31.02
N THR A 422 2.39 -9.95 30.74
CA THR A 422 1.11 -9.22 30.92
C THR A 422 0.96 -8.13 29.87
N ASP A 423 -0.26 -7.85 29.40
CA ASP A 423 -0.47 -6.84 28.35
C ASP A 423 -0.01 -5.41 28.74
N ASP A 424 0.05 -5.09 30.05
CA ASP A 424 0.54 -3.82 30.61
C ASP A 424 2.01 -3.91 31.12
N GLU A 425 2.97 -4.30 30.29
CA GLU A 425 4.36 -4.55 30.72
C GLU A 425 5.15 -3.30 31.17
N ASP A 426 5.10 -3.04 32.48
CA ASP A 426 5.92 -2.06 33.21
C ASP A 426 7.44 -2.25 33.10
N TRP A 427 7.91 -3.38 32.53
CA TRP A 427 9.32 -3.62 32.26
C TRP A 427 9.79 -2.82 31.03
N PHE A 428 9.14 -2.99 29.87
CA PHE A 428 9.52 -2.32 28.62
C PHE A 428 9.54 -0.79 28.78
N ARG A 429 8.49 -0.23 29.37
CA ARG A 429 8.38 1.21 29.66
C ARG A 429 9.52 1.76 30.52
N ARG A 430 10.06 0.97 31.46
CA ARG A 430 11.19 1.38 32.32
C ARG A 430 12.55 1.10 31.67
N ALA A 431 12.60 0.13 30.75
CA ALA A 431 13.77 -0.20 29.94
C ALA A 431 13.95 0.75 28.74
N GLY A 432 13.00 1.66 28.49
CA GLY A 432 13.04 2.61 27.36
C GLY A 432 12.46 2.05 26.05
N PHE A 433 11.82 0.88 26.08
CA PHE A 433 11.18 0.27 24.92
C PHE A 433 9.71 0.70 24.78
N ASN A 434 9.29 0.94 23.53
CA ASN A 434 7.89 0.78 23.14
C ASN A 434 7.56 -0.73 23.09
N PRO A 435 6.28 -1.16 23.22
CA PRO A 435 5.92 -2.57 23.04
C PRO A 435 6.33 -3.07 21.65
N PRO A 436 6.63 -4.38 21.49
CA PRO A 436 7.57 -4.85 20.48
C PRO A 436 7.05 -4.74 19.05
N GLY A 437 7.64 -3.82 18.28
CA GLY A 437 7.75 -3.90 16.83
C GLY A 437 9.12 -4.47 16.43
N ASN A 438 9.26 -4.87 15.16
CA ASN A 438 10.55 -5.33 14.61
C ASN A 438 11.49 -4.16 14.26
N ASP A 439 10.99 -2.93 14.32
CA ASP A 439 11.72 -1.72 13.94
C ASP A 439 12.63 -1.27 15.09
N ALA A 440 13.92 -1.22 14.81
CA ALA A 440 14.93 -0.67 15.71
C ALA A 440 15.37 0.72 15.22
N SER A 441 15.81 1.58 16.13
CA SER A 441 16.38 2.89 15.80
C SER A 441 17.54 3.21 16.74
N ASP A 442 18.60 3.83 16.22
CA ASP A 442 19.64 4.47 17.02
C ASP A 442 19.77 5.97 16.67
N ASP A 443 20.83 6.63 17.12
CA ASP A 443 21.06 8.07 16.88
C ASP A 443 21.35 8.41 15.39
N GLN A 444 21.58 7.41 14.52
CA GLN A 444 21.97 7.57 13.12
C GLN A 444 21.06 6.85 12.14
N TYR A 445 20.53 5.67 12.49
CA TYR A 445 19.77 4.83 11.56
C TYR A 445 18.49 4.25 12.17
N ASN A 446 17.45 4.20 11.32
CA ASN A 446 16.24 3.41 11.49
C ASN A 446 16.41 2.11 10.69
N TYR A 447 16.14 0.98 11.33
CA TYR A 447 16.28 -0.35 10.77
C TYR A 447 14.89 -0.97 10.59
N VAL A 448 14.44 -1.05 9.34
CA VAL A 448 13.16 -1.67 8.97
C VAL A 448 13.44 -3.10 8.54
N LEU A 449 12.80 -4.04 9.21
CA LEU A 449 12.88 -5.46 8.87
C LEU A 449 11.64 -5.85 8.06
N THR A 450 11.85 -6.31 6.83
CA THR A 450 10.79 -6.80 5.94
C THR A 450 11.06 -8.25 5.54
N GLY A 451 10.03 -8.94 5.06
CA GLY A 451 10.14 -10.34 4.64
C GLY A 451 8.83 -10.82 4.03
N ASP A 452 8.90 -11.95 3.34
CA ASP A 452 7.77 -12.57 2.68
C ASP A 452 7.58 -14.02 3.16
N LYS A 453 6.32 -14.47 3.16
CA LYS A 453 5.81 -15.78 3.58
C LYS A 453 5.69 -16.01 5.10
N GLY A 454 4.89 -17.02 5.43
CA GLY A 454 4.22 -17.20 6.72
C GLY A 454 5.16 -17.35 7.93
N TYR A 455 4.62 -17.05 9.11
CA TYR A 455 5.29 -17.04 10.43
C TYR A 455 6.23 -15.86 10.73
N GLY A 456 6.31 -14.85 9.85
CA GLY A 456 6.98 -13.58 10.15
C GLY A 456 8.50 -13.64 10.07
N THR A 457 9.04 -14.46 9.17
CA THR A 457 10.47 -14.47 8.86
C THR A 457 10.86 -13.17 8.15
N MET A 458 11.73 -12.36 8.76
CA MET A 458 12.29 -11.17 8.10
C MET A 458 13.53 -11.57 7.30
N SER A 459 13.56 -11.25 6.01
CA SER A 459 14.62 -11.59 5.06
C SER A 459 15.34 -10.38 4.47
N VAL A 460 14.75 -9.18 4.54
CA VAL A 460 15.29 -7.94 4.00
C VAL A 460 15.46 -6.92 5.13
N VAL A 461 16.55 -6.17 5.07
CA VAL A 461 16.87 -5.09 6.01
C VAL A 461 17.05 -3.80 5.23
N GLU A 462 16.16 -2.85 5.47
CA GLU A 462 16.22 -1.50 4.92
C GLU A 462 16.69 -0.55 6.02
N ILE A 463 17.79 0.16 5.74
CA ILE A 463 18.48 1.00 6.72
C ILE A 463 18.38 2.45 6.25
N ASN A 464 17.50 3.19 6.92
CA ASN A 464 17.20 4.58 6.64
C ASN A 464 17.97 5.48 7.60
N ASP A 465 18.51 6.58 7.11
CA ASP A 465 19.18 7.60 7.93
C ASP A 465 18.14 8.36 8.77
N VAL A 466 18.42 8.58 10.06
CA VAL A 466 17.46 9.16 11.02
C VAL A 466 17.23 10.65 10.79
N GLU A 467 18.26 11.38 10.37
CA GLU A 467 18.20 12.83 10.15
C GLU A 467 17.45 13.15 8.85
N THR A 468 17.64 12.34 7.81
CA THR A 468 17.10 12.60 6.46
C THR A 468 15.92 11.72 6.06
N GLY A 469 15.66 10.62 6.76
CA GLY A 469 14.67 9.59 6.41
C GLY A 469 15.05 8.71 5.22
N LYS A 470 16.13 9.03 4.50
CA LYS A 470 16.50 8.38 3.23
C LYS A 470 17.11 6.99 3.44
N LEU A 471 16.72 6.05 2.57
CA LEU A 471 17.35 4.73 2.46
C LEU A 471 18.85 4.89 2.14
N LYS A 472 19.72 4.37 3.01
CA LYS A 472 21.18 4.36 2.80
C LYS A 472 21.68 3.00 2.35
N TYR A 473 21.11 1.93 2.90
CA TYR A 473 21.53 0.56 2.61
C TYR A 473 20.33 -0.37 2.57
N ARG A 474 20.37 -1.35 1.66
CA ARG A 474 19.37 -2.40 1.54
C ARG A 474 20.08 -3.74 1.46
N PHE A 475 19.86 -4.61 2.43
CA PHE A 475 20.47 -5.95 2.50
C PHE A 475 19.40 -7.03 2.33
N ASP A 476 19.67 -8.01 1.49
CA ASP A 476 18.80 -9.17 1.27
C ASP A 476 19.50 -10.44 1.78
N PHE A 477 18.86 -11.09 2.77
CA PHE A 477 19.30 -12.32 3.44
C PHE A 477 18.51 -13.55 2.96
N SER A 478 17.75 -13.45 1.86
CA SER A 478 16.90 -14.54 1.36
C SER A 478 17.68 -15.85 1.06
N ASP A 479 18.94 -15.75 0.67
CA ASP A 479 19.84 -16.90 0.47
C ASP A 479 20.24 -17.59 1.80
N LEU A 480 20.04 -16.95 2.95
CA LEU A 480 20.43 -17.44 4.28
C LEU A 480 19.27 -17.99 5.12
N LEU A 481 18.03 -17.94 4.60
CA LEU A 481 16.83 -18.39 5.32
C LEU A 481 16.89 -19.88 5.69
N TYR A 482 17.65 -20.70 4.97
CA TYR A 482 17.81 -22.11 5.30
C TYR A 482 19.26 -22.48 5.59
N ALA A 483 19.43 -23.40 6.55
CA ALA A 483 20.69 -24.11 6.70
C ALA A 483 20.86 -25.10 5.55
N LYS A 484 22.06 -25.18 4.99
CA LYS A 484 22.34 -26.03 3.82
C LYS A 484 22.09 -27.51 4.14
N GLY A 485 21.19 -28.14 3.40
CA GLY A 485 20.72 -29.51 3.63
C GLY A 485 19.55 -29.63 4.62
N TYR A 486 18.93 -28.52 5.02
CA TYR A 486 17.71 -28.48 5.83
C TYR A 486 16.52 -27.84 5.09
N GLU A 487 16.67 -27.57 3.79
CA GLU A 487 15.65 -26.94 2.94
C GLU A 487 14.38 -27.81 2.89
N GLY A 488 13.22 -27.22 3.21
CA GLY A 488 11.93 -27.93 3.23
C GLY A 488 11.65 -28.78 4.48
N ASN A 489 12.41 -28.63 5.56
CA ASN A 489 12.00 -29.12 6.88
C ASN A 489 11.14 -28.07 7.61
N ASP A 490 10.16 -28.52 8.40
CA ASP A 490 9.27 -27.62 9.13
C ASP A 490 10.02 -26.79 10.20
N PHE A 491 9.71 -25.49 10.28
CA PHE A 491 10.18 -24.55 11.31
C PHE A 491 11.71 -24.33 11.42
N VAL A 492 12.54 -24.85 10.49
CA VAL A 492 14.00 -24.63 10.50
C VAL A 492 14.44 -23.33 9.82
N GLU A 493 13.48 -22.58 9.28
CA GLU A 493 13.72 -21.29 8.63
C GLU A 493 14.33 -20.29 9.63
N ARG A 494 15.31 -19.53 9.13
CA ARG A 494 15.99 -18.47 9.83
C ARG A 494 15.46 -17.12 9.35
N GLY A 495 15.35 -16.15 10.24
CA GLY A 495 15.11 -14.75 9.88
C GLY A 495 16.11 -13.82 10.54
N VAL A 496 16.18 -12.58 10.07
CA VAL A 496 16.79 -11.48 10.83
C VAL A 496 15.86 -11.11 11.98
N ARG A 497 16.39 -10.95 13.21
CA ARG A 497 15.58 -10.49 14.35
C ARG A 497 15.90 -9.05 14.77
N HIS A 498 17.15 -8.67 14.61
CA HIS A 498 17.69 -7.38 15.00
C HIS A 498 18.98 -7.14 14.23
N CYS A 499 19.32 -5.88 14.01
CA CYS A 499 20.61 -5.46 13.49
C CYS A 499 21.02 -4.08 14.03
N PHE A 500 22.30 -3.72 13.88
CA PHE A 500 22.75 -2.34 14.02
C PHE A 500 24.04 -2.10 13.20
N ILE A 501 24.29 -0.86 12.77
CA ILE A 501 25.56 -0.43 12.18
C ILE A 501 26.46 0.22 13.22
N THR A 502 27.76 -0.07 13.20
CA THR A 502 28.77 0.78 13.85
C THR A 502 30.14 0.59 13.20
N ASP A 503 30.91 1.68 13.09
CA ASP A 503 32.24 1.72 12.46
C ASP A 503 32.29 1.06 11.06
N ASP A 504 31.33 1.39 10.19
CA ASP A 504 31.18 0.85 8.82
C ASP A 504 30.85 -0.66 8.73
N TYR A 505 30.39 -1.26 9.83
CA TYR A 505 29.98 -2.67 9.88
C TYR A 505 28.54 -2.85 10.35
N LEU A 506 27.77 -3.65 9.59
CA LEU A 506 26.45 -4.13 9.98
C LEU A 506 26.59 -5.40 10.81
N TYR A 507 26.02 -5.39 12.00
CA TYR A 507 25.89 -6.56 12.89
C TYR A 507 24.46 -7.05 12.85
N VAL A 508 24.26 -8.36 12.69
CA VAL A 508 22.94 -8.99 12.50
C VAL A 508 22.84 -10.25 13.36
N ASN A 509 21.69 -10.52 13.96
CA ASN A 509 21.39 -11.86 14.47
C ASN A 509 20.41 -12.61 13.54
N LEU A 510 20.76 -13.86 13.23
CA LEU A 510 19.88 -14.77 12.49
C LEU A 510 19.24 -15.75 13.48
N TYR A 511 17.95 -15.54 13.76
CA TYR A 511 17.18 -16.35 14.71
C TYR A 511 16.58 -17.59 14.05
N HIS A 512 15.97 -18.47 14.86
CA HIS A 512 15.08 -19.54 14.39
C HIS A 512 14.05 -19.91 15.48
N SER A 513 12.99 -20.60 15.07
CA SER A 513 11.83 -20.93 15.92
C SER A 513 11.66 -22.43 16.21
N THR A 514 12.76 -23.20 16.20
CA THR A 514 12.76 -24.67 16.44
C THR A 514 13.90 -25.09 17.38
N TYR A 515 14.06 -26.38 17.61
CA TYR A 515 15.10 -26.94 18.48
C TYR A 515 16.44 -27.05 17.74
N ALA A 516 17.56 -26.91 18.46
CA ALA A 516 18.89 -27.15 17.94
C ALA A 516 19.13 -28.60 17.46
N GLU A 517 18.33 -29.56 17.93
CA GLU A 517 18.33 -30.94 17.39
C GLU A 517 17.77 -31.01 15.96
N SER A 518 16.79 -30.16 15.63
CA SER A 518 16.19 -30.05 14.29
C SER A 518 17.11 -29.33 13.30
N CYS A 519 17.84 -28.31 13.77
CA CYS A 519 18.87 -27.61 13.00
C CYS A 519 19.91 -27.01 13.96
N PRO A 520 21.12 -27.58 14.07
CA PRO A 520 22.18 -27.02 14.94
C PRO A 520 22.98 -25.87 14.28
N ASP A 521 22.70 -25.54 13.01
CA ASP A 521 23.40 -24.51 12.23
C ASP A 521 22.59 -23.22 12.13
N ASN A 522 22.25 -22.61 13.27
CA ASN A 522 21.42 -21.39 13.35
C ASN A 522 21.70 -20.62 14.66
N ALA A 523 20.90 -19.60 14.94
CA ALA A 523 20.98 -18.74 16.13
C ALA A 523 22.40 -18.19 16.39
N PHE A 524 22.88 -17.35 15.47
CA PHE A 524 24.24 -16.81 15.50
C PHE A 524 24.28 -15.33 15.11
N MET A 525 25.37 -14.67 15.48
CA MET A 525 25.72 -13.32 15.05
C MET A 525 26.50 -13.37 13.73
N MET A 526 26.22 -12.43 12.84
CA MET A 526 26.99 -12.14 11.65
C MET A 526 27.47 -10.69 11.68
N CYS A 527 28.63 -10.42 11.08
CA CYS A 527 29.12 -9.07 10.82
C CYS A 527 29.46 -8.93 9.32
N ILE A 528 29.01 -7.83 8.70
CA ILE A 528 29.12 -7.54 7.27
C ILE A 528 29.77 -6.16 7.10
N ASP A 529 30.71 -6.03 6.15
CA ASP A 529 31.28 -4.74 5.75
C ASP A 529 30.34 -4.03 4.78
N ILE A 530 29.77 -2.89 5.20
CA ILE A 530 28.70 -2.23 4.44
C ILE A 530 29.17 -1.65 3.10
N ASN A 531 30.49 -1.46 2.93
CA ASN A 531 31.07 -0.93 1.70
C ASN A 531 31.27 -2.00 0.62
N THR A 532 31.23 -3.29 1.00
CA THR A 532 31.52 -4.41 0.10
C THR A 532 30.43 -5.47 0.06
N GLY A 533 29.53 -5.49 1.06
CA GLY A 533 28.57 -6.56 1.27
C GLY A 533 29.17 -7.88 1.75
N GLU A 534 30.49 -7.96 1.94
CA GLU A 534 31.12 -9.20 2.37
C GLU A 534 30.87 -9.49 3.85
N THR A 535 30.41 -10.71 4.15
CA THR A 535 30.49 -11.29 5.49
C THR A 535 31.94 -11.24 5.98
N VAL A 536 32.17 -10.57 7.10
CA VAL A 536 33.48 -10.43 7.77
C VAL A 536 33.72 -11.61 8.71
N TRP A 537 32.75 -11.88 9.59
CA TRP A 537 32.80 -12.99 10.53
C TRP A 537 31.38 -13.52 10.85
N VAL A 538 31.35 -14.77 11.33
CA VAL A 538 30.15 -15.44 11.87
C VAL A 538 30.53 -16.05 13.21
N SER A 539 29.70 -15.87 14.25
CA SER A 539 29.97 -16.41 15.58
C SER A 539 29.74 -17.93 15.66
N GLU A 540 30.06 -18.53 16.81
CA GLU A 540 29.59 -19.89 17.11
C GLU A 540 28.06 -19.97 17.02
N LYS A 541 27.54 -21.12 16.58
CA LYS A 541 26.10 -21.40 16.48
C LYS A 541 25.48 -21.52 17.88
N LEU A 542 24.18 -21.26 18.00
CA LEU A 542 23.44 -21.30 19.27
C LEU A 542 23.99 -20.29 20.31
N THR A 543 24.35 -19.10 19.84
CA THR A 543 24.83 -17.97 20.66
C THR A 543 23.88 -16.77 20.67
N SER A 544 23.00 -16.64 19.68
CA SER A 544 22.11 -15.48 19.51
C SER A 544 20.75 -15.88 18.94
N ASN A 545 19.71 -15.89 19.77
CA ASN A 545 18.30 -16.10 19.36
C ASN A 545 17.33 -15.07 20.00
N SER A 546 17.84 -14.17 20.84
CA SER A 546 17.08 -13.11 21.50
C SER A 546 16.46 -12.12 20.50
N CYS A 547 15.38 -11.45 20.92
CA CYS A 547 14.69 -10.43 20.12
C CYS A 547 15.58 -9.23 19.79
N ASN A 548 16.53 -8.88 20.65
CA ASN A 548 17.59 -7.92 20.34
C ASN A 548 18.96 -8.34 20.90
N PHE A 549 19.97 -7.51 20.65
CA PHE A 549 21.29 -7.57 21.26
C PHE A 549 21.84 -6.16 21.44
N VAL A 550 22.75 -5.95 22.39
CA VAL A 550 23.28 -4.62 22.74
C VAL A 550 24.80 -4.55 22.64
N ARG A 551 25.33 -3.37 22.35
CA ARG A 551 26.77 -3.11 22.26
C ARG A 551 27.29 -2.37 23.49
N TRP A 552 28.43 -2.82 24.04
CA TRP A 552 29.22 -2.02 24.98
C TRP A 552 30.68 -1.93 24.53
N GLY A 553 31.05 -0.78 23.96
CA GLY A 553 32.37 -0.54 23.41
C GLY A 553 32.73 -1.57 22.33
N ASP A 554 33.70 -2.44 22.64
CA ASP A 554 34.18 -3.51 21.75
C ASP A 554 33.37 -4.83 21.86
N ASN A 555 32.32 -4.88 22.66
CA ASN A 555 31.63 -6.11 23.04
C ASN A 555 30.18 -6.10 22.54
N ILE A 556 29.72 -7.24 22.03
CA ILE A 556 28.31 -7.51 21.74
C ILE A 556 27.76 -8.43 22.83
N ILE A 557 26.61 -8.08 23.39
CA ILE A 557 25.92 -8.84 24.43
C ILE A 557 24.60 -9.31 23.84
N THR A 558 24.44 -10.63 23.74
CA THR A 558 23.27 -11.32 23.18
C THR A 558 22.98 -12.56 24.02
N GLY A 559 21.94 -13.32 23.68
CA GLY A 559 21.67 -14.57 24.35
C GLY A 559 21.00 -15.63 23.48
N TYR A 560 21.10 -16.86 23.96
CA TYR A 560 20.48 -18.04 23.39
C TYR A 560 19.66 -18.75 24.46
N GLY A 561 18.51 -19.25 24.05
CA GLY A 561 17.69 -20.19 24.80
C GLY A 561 16.64 -20.78 23.87
N PHE A 562 16.19 -21.98 24.20
CA PHE A 562 15.04 -22.61 23.57
C PHE A 562 14.40 -23.62 24.52
N THR A 563 13.20 -24.11 24.18
CA THR A 563 12.49 -25.08 25.02
C THR A 563 13.35 -26.33 25.25
N ALA A 564 13.53 -26.72 26.52
CA ALA A 564 14.34 -27.85 26.96
C ALA A 564 15.86 -27.77 26.65
N GLU A 565 16.37 -26.61 26.23
CA GLU A 565 17.79 -26.34 26.06
C GLU A 565 18.37 -25.56 27.24
N ASP A 566 19.70 -25.41 27.30
CA ASP A 566 20.35 -24.63 28.36
C ASP A 566 20.43 -23.14 27.96
N ASP A 567 19.83 -22.27 28.76
CA ASP A 567 19.76 -20.83 28.50
C ASP A 567 21.03 -20.07 28.92
N TYR A 568 21.55 -19.19 28.05
CA TYR A 568 22.77 -18.43 28.26
C TYR A 568 22.74 -17.00 27.71
N ILE A 569 23.41 -16.09 28.42
CA ILE A 569 23.88 -14.82 27.88
C ILE A 569 25.33 -15.02 27.40
N TYR A 570 25.68 -14.42 26.27
CA TYR A 570 27.01 -14.45 25.68
C TYR A 570 27.57 -13.02 25.51
N ILE A 571 28.88 -12.89 25.71
CA ILE A 571 29.63 -11.66 25.43
C ILE A 571 30.63 -11.96 24.31
N LEU A 572 30.40 -11.40 23.13
CA LEU A 572 31.22 -11.60 21.94
C LEU A 572 32.14 -10.41 21.72
N ASN A 573 33.36 -10.67 21.27
CA ASN A 573 34.24 -9.63 20.72
C ASN A 573 33.70 -9.18 19.36
N ARG A 574 33.29 -7.91 19.23
CA ARG A 574 32.65 -7.38 18.00
C ARG A 574 33.55 -7.43 16.76
N PHE A 575 34.86 -7.49 16.93
CA PHE A 575 35.80 -7.55 15.79
C PHE A 575 36.06 -8.97 15.28
N THR A 576 35.59 -10.01 16.00
CA THR A 576 35.95 -11.40 15.70
C THR A 576 34.81 -12.41 15.80
N GLY A 577 33.69 -12.05 16.44
CA GLY A 577 32.61 -12.99 16.78
C GLY A 577 32.96 -13.99 17.88
N GLU A 578 34.16 -13.91 18.48
CA GLU A 578 34.62 -14.85 19.50
C GLU A 578 33.85 -14.66 20.81
N VAL A 579 33.29 -15.75 21.35
CA VAL A 579 32.66 -15.76 22.67
C VAL A 579 33.73 -15.60 23.76
N THR A 580 33.77 -14.44 24.40
CA THR A 580 34.72 -14.11 25.47
C THR A 580 34.18 -14.37 26.88
N GLU A 581 32.87 -14.45 27.05
CA GLU A 581 32.19 -14.92 28.26
C GLU A 581 30.85 -15.60 27.92
N LYS A 582 30.46 -16.59 28.74
CA LYS A 582 29.20 -17.34 28.66
C LYS A 582 28.60 -17.48 30.06
N ILE A 583 27.41 -16.92 30.28
CA ILE A 583 26.77 -16.79 31.59
C ILE A 583 25.46 -17.57 31.58
N LYS A 584 25.33 -18.57 32.47
CA LYS A 584 24.10 -19.38 32.55
C LYS A 584 22.97 -18.63 33.24
N VAL A 585 21.81 -18.57 32.60
CA VAL A 585 20.57 -18.02 33.16
C VAL A 585 19.53 -19.14 33.39
N LYS A 586 18.36 -18.81 33.93
CA LYS A 586 17.30 -19.77 34.27
C LYS A 586 16.30 -20.02 33.15
N LYS A 587 16.21 -19.09 32.20
CA LYS A 587 15.23 -18.98 31.12
C LYS A 587 15.82 -18.22 29.95
N SER A 588 15.33 -18.50 28.75
CA SER A 588 15.75 -17.87 27.50
C SER A 588 15.75 -16.35 27.62
N PRO A 589 16.88 -15.67 27.39
CA PRO A 589 16.93 -14.22 27.31
C PRO A 589 16.32 -13.73 26.00
N ASP A 590 15.38 -12.79 26.11
CA ASP A 590 14.62 -12.27 24.97
C ASP A 590 15.00 -10.82 24.67
N TYR A 591 15.10 -9.95 25.68
CA TYR A 591 15.44 -8.53 25.50
C TYR A 591 16.56 -8.05 26.42
N PHE A 592 17.42 -7.19 25.91
CA PHE A 592 18.54 -6.54 26.58
C PHE A 592 18.39 -5.01 26.48
N ALA A 593 18.51 -4.31 27.61
CA ALA A 593 18.48 -2.84 27.67
C ALA A 593 19.59 -2.29 28.57
N PHE A 594 20.04 -1.07 28.26
CA PHE A 594 20.81 -0.26 29.20
C PHE A 594 19.86 0.64 29.99
N VAL A 595 19.93 0.58 31.32
CA VAL A 595 19.21 1.48 32.22
C VAL A 595 20.21 2.02 33.24
N ASP A 596 20.48 3.32 33.18
CA ASP A 596 21.62 3.96 33.85
C ASP A 596 22.95 3.22 33.55
N ASP A 597 23.69 2.80 34.58
CA ASP A 597 24.95 2.04 34.48
C ASP A 597 24.74 0.51 34.53
N GLU A 598 23.53 0.01 34.27
CA GLU A 598 23.16 -1.41 34.41
C GLU A 598 22.56 -1.99 33.12
N ILE A 599 22.81 -3.28 32.89
CA ILE A 599 22.17 -4.05 31.82
C ILE A 599 21.00 -4.81 32.41
N TRP A 600 19.81 -4.52 31.92
CA TRP A 600 18.58 -5.23 32.26
C TRP A 600 18.32 -6.29 31.19
N VAL A 601 17.96 -7.50 31.61
CA VAL A 601 17.67 -8.61 30.69
C VAL A 601 16.30 -9.20 31.04
N ARG A 602 15.37 -9.11 30.09
CA ARG A 602 14.08 -9.80 30.12
C ARG A 602 14.32 -11.23 29.63
N THR A 603 13.89 -12.21 30.42
CA THR A 603 13.83 -13.61 30.01
C THR A 603 12.38 -14.09 30.15
N TYR A 604 12.03 -15.16 29.45
CA TYR A 604 10.69 -15.78 29.41
C TYR A 604 9.94 -15.94 30.77
N SER A 605 10.64 -15.98 31.91
CA SER A 605 9.97 -15.96 33.24
C SER A 605 10.77 -15.25 34.35
N TYR A 606 11.84 -14.52 34.00
CA TYR A 606 12.69 -13.82 34.97
C TYR A 606 13.25 -12.52 34.41
N ASP A 607 13.29 -11.48 35.24
CA ASP A 607 14.08 -10.28 34.98
C ASP A 607 15.43 -10.40 35.68
N TYR A 608 16.50 -10.05 34.97
CA TYR A 608 17.85 -9.94 35.53
C TYR A 608 18.35 -8.50 35.43
N VAL A 609 19.21 -8.12 36.38
CA VAL A 609 19.99 -6.90 36.32
C VAL A 609 21.46 -7.25 36.52
N PHE A 610 22.33 -6.75 35.64
CA PHE A 610 23.78 -6.93 35.69
C PHE A 610 24.49 -5.57 35.74
N LYS A 611 25.59 -5.49 36.49
CA LYS A 611 26.56 -4.41 36.35
C LYS A 611 27.66 -4.83 35.39
N ILE A 612 27.93 -3.99 34.41
CA ILE A 612 29.06 -4.17 33.49
C ILE A 612 30.37 -3.79 34.19
N GLN A 613 31.42 -4.55 33.94
CA GLN A 613 32.75 -4.32 34.51
C GLN A 613 33.81 -4.42 33.40
N ASP A 614 34.43 -3.29 33.04
CA ASP A 614 35.59 -3.27 32.15
C ASP A 614 36.79 -4.00 32.80
N GLU A 615 37.37 -4.97 32.11
CA GLU A 615 38.68 -5.54 32.45
C GLU A 615 39.79 -4.55 32.05
N LYS A 616 39.88 -3.41 32.77
CA LYS A 616 40.99 -2.48 32.60
C LYS A 616 42.31 -3.23 32.77
N LYS A 617 43.12 -3.27 31.71
CA LYS A 617 44.51 -3.73 31.78
C LYS A 617 45.21 -2.96 32.91
N GLU A 618 45.78 -3.69 33.86
CA GLU A 618 46.76 -3.13 34.80
C GLU A 618 48.02 -2.73 34.01
N GLY A 619 47.98 -1.52 33.44
CA GLY A 619 49.11 -0.91 32.77
C GLY A 619 50.20 -0.54 33.78
N ASN A 620 51.40 -1.06 33.56
CA ASN A 620 52.59 -0.76 34.37
C ASN A 620 52.80 0.76 34.51
N GLN A 621 53.22 1.17 35.73
CA GLN A 621 53.83 2.49 35.98
C GLN A 621 55.22 2.61 35.34
#